data_AF-A0A1V5FGN6-F1
#
_entry.id   AF-A0A1V5FGN6-F1
#
_cell.length_a   1.000
_cell.length_b   1.000
_cell.length_c   1.000
_cell.angle_alpha   90.00
_cell.angle_beta   90.00
_cell.angle_gamma   90.00
#
_symmetry.space_group_name_H-M   'P 1'
#
loop_
_entity.id
_entity.type
_entity.pdbx_description
1 polymer ?
#
loop_
_entity_poly.entity_id
_entity_poly.type
_entity_poly.pdbx_seq_one_letter_code
_entity_poly.pdbx_strand_id
1 'polypeptide(L)'
;MLCQGNIAIQAGGSIAANGGDANYVTSPGVGILGHGGGGGGVVVLASPGSISINGSISVNGGNGCQGYDGNGGSGEGGGGGGGGGIVHIVCPNSVATSNVAVSGGSGASGPLGTGGTSAGGGGGACGGSGGDGGLPGAMGAVGNAGRIVQTLLNPEVVY
;
A
#
# COMPACT_ATOMS: atom_id res chain seq x y z
N MET A 1 19.28 14.62 8.03
CA MET A 1 20.49 14.96 7.25
C MET A 1 20.10 14.97 5.78
N LEU A 2 20.29 16.10 5.10
CA LEU A 2 20.03 16.24 3.66
C LEU A 2 21.23 15.69 2.88
N CYS A 3 20.99 15.14 1.69
CA CYS A 3 22.07 14.83 0.76
C CYS A 3 22.78 16.14 0.39
N GLN A 4 24.11 16.21 0.46
CA GLN A 4 24.89 17.41 0.04
C GLN A 4 25.23 17.42 -1.46
N GLY A 5 24.81 16.40 -2.20
CA GLY A 5 25.16 16.22 -3.60
C GLY A 5 24.03 15.55 -4.37
N ASN A 6 24.37 14.79 -5.41
CA ASN A 6 23.37 14.10 -6.23
C ASN A 6 22.88 12.83 -5.52
N ILE A 7 21.59 12.50 -5.71
CA ILE A 7 21.03 11.19 -5.36
C ILE A 7 20.88 10.39 -6.66
N ALA A 8 21.41 9.17 -6.68
CA ALA A 8 21.24 8.28 -7.81
C ALA A 8 20.81 6.89 -7.33
N ILE A 9 19.58 6.49 -7.68
CA ILE A 9 19.14 5.11 -7.56
C ILE A 9 19.55 4.42 -8.86
N GLN A 10 20.67 3.70 -8.81
CA GLN A 10 21.26 3.04 -9.97
C GLN A 10 20.38 1.90 -10.48
N ALA A 11 20.61 1.47 -11.73
CA ALA A 11 19.95 0.28 -12.27
C ALA A 11 20.20 -0.94 -11.34
N GLY A 12 19.14 -1.69 -11.03
CA GLY A 12 19.18 -2.78 -10.04
C GLY A 12 19.07 -2.33 -8.58
N GLY A 13 19.23 -1.03 -8.28
CA GLY A 13 18.93 -0.45 -6.98
C GLY A 13 17.43 -0.35 -6.74
N SER A 14 16.99 -0.53 -5.49
CA SER A 14 15.58 -0.38 -5.12
C SER A 14 15.40 0.28 -3.76
N ILE A 15 14.31 1.03 -3.64
CA ILE A 15 13.75 1.48 -2.37
C ILE A 15 12.35 0.89 -2.25
N ALA A 16 12.11 0.08 -1.22
CA ALA A 16 10.81 -0.51 -0.96
C ALA A 16 10.29 -0.05 0.40
N ALA A 17 9.15 0.64 0.39
CA ALA A 17 8.36 0.95 1.57
C ALA A 17 6.91 0.54 1.29
N ASN A 18 6.71 -0.73 0.95
CA ASN A 18 5.39 -1.29 0.69
C ASN A 18 4.65 -1.59 2.00
N GLY A 19 3.32 -1.52 1.95
CA GLY A 19 2.47 -2.05 3.00
C GLY A 19 2.53 -3.57 3.07
N GLY A 20 2.40 -4.11 4.28
CA GLY A 20 2.35 -5.56 4.48
C GLY A 20 1.02 -6.16 4.02
N ASP A 21 1.08 -7.32 3.38
CA ASP A 21 -0.11 -8.11 3.11
C ASP A 21 -0.74 -8.58 4.42
N ALA A 22 -2.06 -8.70 4.43
CA ALA A 22 -2.80 -9.29 5.52
C ALA A 22 -2.50 -10.80 5.64
N ASN A 23 -2.33 -11.27 6.87
CA ASN A 23 -2.12 -12.69 7.13
C ASN A 23 -3.43 -13.45 7.01
N TYR A 24 -3.44 -14.51 6.19
CA TYR A 24 -4.54 -15.46 6.14
C TYR A 24 -4.40 -16.47 7.30
N VAL A 25 -5.37 -16.48 8.20
CA VAL A 25 -5.38 -17.33 9.40
C VAL A 25 -6.52 -18.33 9.29
N THR A 26 -6.25 -19.60 9.57
CA THR A 26 -7.27 -20.66 9.56
C THR A 26 -7.26 -21.39 10.90
N SER A 27 -8.45 -21.67 11.43
CA SER A 27 -8.62 -22.44 12.66
C SER A 27 -9.93 -23.23 12.59
N PRO A 28 -9.89 -24.57 12.58
CA PRO A 28 -11.09 -25.39 12.52
C PRO A 28 -12.09 -25.04 13.63
N GLY A 29 -13.38 -25.01 13.28
CA GLY A 29 -14.48 -24.68 14.19
C GLY A 29 -14.69 -23.19 14.45
N VAL A 30 -13.90 -22.29 13.84
CA VAL A 30 -13.98 -20.84 14.08
C VAL A 30 -14.14 -20.06 12.76
N GLY A 31 -15.12 -19.18 12.71
CA GLY A 31 -15.25 -18.16 11.66
C GLY A 31 -14.26 -17.02 11.90
N ILE A 32 -13.40 -16.72 10.93
CA ILE A 32 -12.38 -15.68 11.01
C ILE A 32 -12.58 -14.68 9.87
N LEU A 33 -12.73 -13.39 10.21
CA LEU A 33 -12.88 -12.33 9.22
C LEU A 33 -11.58 -12.08 8.45
N GLY A 34 -11.72 -11.72 7.18
CA GLY A 34 -10.58 -11.28 6.37
C GLY A 34 -10.03 -9.97 6.91
N HIS A 35 -8.72 -9.91 7.10
CA HIS A 35 -8.01 -8.72 7.56
C HIS A 35 -7.61 -7.84 6.37
N GLY A 36 -7.63 -6.52 6.55
CA GLY A 36 -7.21 -5.59 5.50
C GLY A 36 -5.69 -5.47 5.38
N GLY A 37 -5.22 -5.16 4.18
CA GLY A 37 -3.79 -4.95 3.89
C GLY A 37 -3.26 -3.62 4.45
N GLY A 38 -1.96 -3.56 4.73
CA GLY A 38 -1.30 -2.36 5.23
C GLY A 38 -1.17 -1.27 4.16
N GLY A 39 -1.19 0.01 4.57
CA GLY A 39 -0.89 1.12 3.66
C GLY A 39 0.57 1.11 3.22
N GLY A 40 0.85 1.67 2.04
CA GLY A 40 2.21 1.96 1.60
C GLY A 40 2.93 2.95 2.54
N GLY A 41 4.21 3.18 2.29
CA GLY A 41 5.05 4.06 3.07
C GLY A 41 5.27 5.44 2.45
N VAL A 42 6.12 6.22 3.11
CA VAL A 42 6.55 7.54 2.62
C VAL A 42 8.05 7.47 2.29
N VAL A 43 8.40 7.84 1.06
CA VAL A 43 9.78 8.00 0.62
C VAL A 43 10.01 9.47 0.29
N VAL A 44 11.00 10.09 0.94
CA VAL A 44 11.41 11.46 0.66
C VAL A 44 12.83 11.45 0.09
N LEU A 45 12.99 11.95 -1.12
CA LEU A 45 14.29 12.19 -1.74
C LEU A 45 14.52 13.69 -1.81
N ALA A 46 15.49 14.19 -1.07
CA ALA A 46 15.81 15.62 -1.02
C ALA A 46 17.30 15.84 -1.32
N SER A 47 17.59 16.62 -2.35
CA SER A 47 18.94 16.90 -2.83
C SER A 47 19.05 18.33 -3.40
N PRO A 48 20.11 19.09 -3.07
CA PRO A 48 20.44 20.36 -3.73
C PRO A 48 20.94 20.15 -5.17
N GLY A 49 21.41 18.94 -5.49
CA GLY A 49 21.85 18.52 -6.80
C GLY A 49 20.74 17.85 -7.63
N SER A 50 21.14 17.00 -8.57
CA SER A 50 20.21 16.20 -9.37
C SER A 50 19.80 14.92 -8.64
N ILE A 51 18.55 14.50 -8.84
CA ILE A 51 18.06 13.17 -8.45
C ILE A 51 17.82 12.36 -9.72
N SER A 52 18.38 11.14 -9.78
CA SER A 52 18.13 10.18 -10.87
C SER A 52 17.59 8.86 -10.33
N ILE A 53 16.57 8.33 -11.00
CA ILE A 53 15.89 7.07 -10.64
C ILE A 53 16.02 6.12 -11.84
N ASN A 54 17.15 5.43 -11.93
CA ASN A 54 17.40 4.39 -12.94
C ASN A 54 17.03 2.99 -12.42
N GLY A 55 16.97 2.83 -11.09
CA GLY A 55 16.40 1.67 -10.40
C GLY A 55 14.90 1.84 -10.12
N SER A 56 14.38 1.22 -9.06
CA SER A 56 12.95 1.27 -8.71
C SER A 56 12.67 1.89 -7.34
N ILE A 57 11.51 2.54 -7.22
CA ILE A 57 10.93 2.92 -5.92
C ILE A 57 9.54 2.30 -5.86
N SER A 58 9.24 1.57 -4.79
CA SER A 58 7.95 0.93 -4.57
C SER A 58 7.41 1.33 -3.21
N VAL A 59 6.25 1.97 -3.20
CA VAL A 59 5.51 2.32 -1.98
C VAL A 59 4.07 1.82 -2.08
N ASN A 60 3.87 0.60 -2.58
CA ASN A 60 2.55 0.06 -2.84
C ASN A 60 1.81 -0.30 -1.53
N GLY A 61 0.48 -0.30 -1.54
CA GLY A 61 -0.31 -0.88 -0.46
C GLY A 61 -0.28 -2.41 -0.48
N GLY A 62 -0.45 -3.02 0.68
CA GLY A 62 -0.54 -4.48 0.84
C GLY A 62 -1.94 -5.01 0.53
N ASN A 63 -2.04 -6.28 0.18
CA ASN A 63 -3.29 -6.96 -0.12
C ASN A 63 -4.06 -7.33 1.15
N GLY A 64 -5.40 -7.26 1.08
CA GLY A 64 -6.26 -7.87 2.09
C GLY A 64 -6.24 -9.41 1.99
N CYS A 65 -6.72 -10.09 3.03
CA CYS A 65 -6.80 -11.55 3.06
C CYS A 65 -8.25 -12.04 3.08
N GLN A 66 -8.44 -13.29 2.67
CA GLN A 66 -9.76 -13.89 2.62
C GLN A 66 -10.34 -14.09 4.02
N GLY A 67 -11.66 -14.03 4.14
CA GLY A 67 -12.36 -14.57 5.30
C GLY A 67 -12.27 -16.11 5.31
N TYR A 68 -12.43 -16.72 6.47
CA TYR A 68 -12.36 -18.17 6.65
C TYR A 68 -13.57 -18.69 7.42
N ASP A 69 -14.35 -19.54 6.76
CA ASP A 69 -15.48 -20.26 7.35
C ASP A 69 -15.00 -21.58 7.95
N GLY A 70 -14.38 -21.50 9.13
CA GLY A 70 -13.96 -22.69 9.87
C GLY A 70 -15.11 -23.38 10.61
N ASN A 71 -16.24 -22.70 10.82
CA ASN A 71 -17.37 -23.23 11.59
C ASN A 71 -18.49 -23.82 10.71
N GLY A 72 -18.41 -23.64 9.39
CA GLY A 72 -19.33 -24.19 8.39
C GLY A 72 -20.70 -23.55 8.38
N GLY A 73 -20.85 -22.33 8.92
CA GLY A 73 -22.16 -21.76 9.21
C GLY A 73 -22.28 -20.24 9.16
N SER A 74 -21.22 -19.47 9.39
CA SER A 74 -21.25 -18.02 9.25
C SER A 74 -20.66 -17.54 7.93
N GLY A 75 -20.97 -16.30 7.56
CA GLY A 75 -20.34 -15.64 6.42
C GLY A 75 -19.28 -14.68 6.92
N GLU A 76 -18.02 -14.93 6.58
CA GLU A 76 -16.89 -14.07 6.89
C GLU A 76 -16.46 -13.27 5.67
N GLY A 77 -16.66 -11.96 5.70
CA GLY A 77 -16.22 -11.07 4.63
C GLY A 77 -14.69 -11.05 4.47
N GLY A 78 -14.23 -10.85 3.23
CA GLY A 78 -12.80 -10.69 2.93
C GLY A 78 -12.28 -9.29 3.26
N GLY A 79 -10.98 -9.15 3.46
CA GLY A 79 -10.34 -7.88 3.81
C GLY A 79 -10.13 -6.94 2.62
N GLY A 80 -10.18 -5.64 2.87
CA GLY A 80 -9.88 -4.60 1.87
C GLY A 80 -8.37 -4.42 1.63
N GLY A 81 -8.00 -3.95 0.45
CA GLY A 81 -6.60 -3.67 0.11
C GLY A 81 -6.08 -2.37 0.71
N GLY A 82 -4.79 -2.29 1.04
CA GLY A 82 -4.16 -1.07 1.54
C GLY A 82 -3.97 -0.01 0.45
N GLY A 83 -4.03 1.27 0.80
CA GLY A 83 -3.73 2.38 -0.10
C GLY A 83 -2.24 2.49 -0.42
N GLY A 84 -1.90 2.89 -1.65
CA GLY A 84 -0.52 3.18 -2.04
C GLY A 84 0.04 4.41 -1.34
N GLY A 85 1.36 4.46 -1.21
CA GLY A 85 2.19 5.39 -0.45
C GLY A 85 2.48 6.76 -1.10
N ILE A 86 3.37 7.53 -0.48
CA ILE A 86 3.80 8.84 -0.98
C ILE A 86 5.28 8.80 -1.37
N VAL A 87 5.60 9.29 -2.55
CA VAL A 87 6.98 9.62 -2.94
C VAL A 87 7.08 11.12 -3.12
N HIS A 88 7.89 11.77 -2.28
CA HIS A 88 8.16 13.21 -2.34
C HIS A 88 9.59 13.46 -2.80
N ILE A 89 9.74 14.14 -3.92
CA ILE A 89 11.02 14.48 -4.53
C ILE A 89 11.21 15.99 -4.41
N VAL A 90 12.30 16.41 -3.77
CA VAL A 90 12.67 17.81 -3.58
C VAL A 90 14.06 18.04 -4.15
N CYS A 91 14.12 18.69 -5.30
CA CYS A 91 15.37 19.08 -5.96
C CYS A 91 15.10 20.20 -6.99
N PRO A 92 16.11 20.97 -7.42
CA PRO A 92 15.91 22.07 -8.37
C PRO A 92 15.48 21.62 -9.77
N ASN A 93 15.59 20.33 -10.09
CA ASN A 93 15.37 19.79 -11.43
C ASN A 93 14.18 18.81 -11.45
N SER A 94 13.51 18.70 -12.59
CA SER A 94 12.50 17.65 -12.81
C SER A 94 13.14 16.27 -12.82
N VAL A 95 12.46 15.28 -12.24
CA VAL A 95 12.95 13.89 -12.15
C VAL A 95 12.00 12.97 -12.90
N ALA A 96 12.52 12.05 -13.70
CA ALA A 96 11.70 11.01 -14.32
C ALA A 96 11.19 10.01 -13.27
N THR A 97 9.89 9.69 -13.31
CA THR A 97 9.24 8.85 -12.28
C THR A 97 8.60 7.59 -12.85
N SER A 98 8.96 7.17 -14.06
CA SER A 98 8.44 5.95 -14.70
C SER A 98 8.69 4.68 -13.89
N ASN A 99 9.72 4.71 -13.02
CA ASN A 99 10.11 3.57 -12.19
C ASN A 99 9.62 3.69 -10.74
N VAL A 100 8.67 4.59 -10.49
CA VAL A 100 8.07 4.82 -9.17
C VAL A 100 6.67 4.20 -9.15
N ALA A 101 6.48 3.20 -8.30
CA ALA A 101 5.22 2.51 -8.09
C ALA A 101 4.57 2.99 -6.78
N VAL A 102 3.31 3.43 -6.88
CA VAL A 102 2.47 3.93 -5.78
C VAL A 102 1.08 3.26 -5.80
N SER A 103 0.96 2.01 -6.24
CA SER A 103 -0.35 1.35 -6.39
C SER A 103 -0.97 1.00 -5.03
N GLY A 104 -2.29 0.91 -4.96
CA GLY A 104 -2.94 0.23 -3.84
C GLY A 104 -2.79 -1.29 -3.93
N GLY A 105 -3.09 -1.96 -2.83
CA GLY A 105 -3.20 -3.41 -2.75
C GLY A 105 -4.61 -3.90 -3.13
N SER A 106 -4.72 -5.17 -3.48
CA SER A 106 -5.99 -5.81 -3.81
C SER A 106 -6.80 -6.13 -2.56
N GLY A 107 -8.14 -6.08 -2.67
CA GLY A 107 -9.02 -6.68 -1.67
C GLY A 107 -9.22 -8.17 -1.94
N ALA A 108 -9.70 -8.90 -0.94
CA ALA A 108 -9.90 -10.34 -1.00
C ALA A 108 -11.37 -10.73 -0.81
N SER A 109 -11.74 -11.92 -1.28
CA SER A 109 -13.08 -12.48 -1.13
C SER A 109 -13.29 -13.14 0.23
N GLY A 110 -14.53 -13.20 0.69
CA GLY A 110 -14.97 -14.03 1.80
C GLY A 110 -15.83 -15.22 1.34
N PRO A 111 -15.89 -16.33 2.09
CA PRO A 111 -16.88 -17.38 1.87
C PRO A 111 -18.32 -16.86 1.97
N LEU A 112 -19.24 -17.54 1.29
CA LEU A 112 -20.68 -17.36 1.49
C LEU A 112 -21.09 -18.18 2.72
N GLY A 113 -21.87 -17.57 3.61
CA GLY A 113 -22.44 -18.25 4.77
C GLY A 113 -23.97 -18.16 4.78
N THR A 114 -24.62 -19.14 5.41
CA THR A 114 -26.09 -19.18 5.56
C THR A 114 -26.58 -18.67 6.92
N GLY A 115 -25.66 -18.41 7.86
CA GLY A 115 -25.93 -17.88 9.19
C GLY A 115 -25.55 -16.39 9.35
N GLY A 116 -25.02 -16.00 10.51
CA GLY A 116 -24.63 -14.61 10.78
C GLY A 116 -23.55 -14.10 9.81
N THR A 117 -23.69 -12.85 9.35
CA THR A 117 -22.78 -12.22 8.38
C THR A 117 -21.98 -11.10 9.02
N SER A 118 -20.67 -11.09 8.80
CA SER A 118 -19.77 -10.04 9.28
C SER A 118 -18.87 -9.56 8.14
N ALA A 119 -18.71 -8.25 8.03
CA ALA A 119 -17.79 -7.66 7.05
C ALA A 119 -16.33 -7.89 7.45
N GLY A 120 -15.44 -8.00 6.47
CA GLY A 120 -14.00 -8.02 6.69
C GLY A 120 -13.46 -6.68 7.18
N GLY A 121 -12.19 -6.65 7.56
CA GLY A 121 -11.48 -5.42 7.92
C GLY A 121 -11.12 -4.57 6.69
N GLY A 122 -11.19 -3.24 6.84
CA GLY A 122 -10.69 -2.30 5.84
C GLY A 122 -9.15 -2.25 5.79
N GLY A 123 -8.60 -1.79 4.67
CA GLY A 123 -7.17 -1.61 4.46
C GLY A 123 -6.62 -0.32 5.06
N GLY A 124 -5.32 -0.29 5.35
CA GLY A 124 -4.60 0.90 5.81
C GLY A 124 -4.42 1.94 4.69
N ALA A 125 -4.27 3.22 5.04
CA ALA A 125 -4.16 4.32 4.09
C ALA A 125 -2.85 5.10 4.27
N CYS A 126 -2.19 5.51 3.17
CA CYS A 126 -1.02 6.39 3.20
C CYS A 126 -0.82 7.16 1.88
N GLY A 127 -1.52 8.26 1.66
CA GLY A 127 -1.45 9.01 0.39
C GLY A 127 -2.46 8.52 -0.66
N GLY A 128 -2.77 7.23 -0.66
CA GLY A 128 -4.00 6.64 -1.18
C GLY A 128 -4.95 6.24 -0.05
N SER A 129 -6.24 6.07 -0.34
CA SER A 129 -7.19 5.51 0.63
C SER A 129 -7.09 3.98 0.66
N GLY A 130 -7.29 3.38 1.84
CA GLY A 130 -7.53 1.95 1.95
C GLY A 130 -8.85 1.55 1.30
N GLY A 131 -8.98 0.28 0.96
CA GLY A 131 -10.21 -0.32 0.49
C GLY A 131 -11.06 -0.81 1.66
N ASP A 132 -12.38 -0.73 1.51
CA ASP A 132 -13.33 -1.25 2.47
C ASP A 132 -13.30 -2.79 2.53
N GLY A 133 -13.62 -3.33 3.71
CA GLY A 133 -13.82 -4.77 3.87
C GLY A 133 -15.03 -5.27 3.08
N GLY A 134 -14.92 -6.48 2.54
CA GLY A 134 -16.00 -7.12 1.80
C GLY A 134 -17.08 -7.67 2.74
N LEU A 135 -18.29 -7.78 2.22
CA LEU A 135 -19.33 -8.61 2.82
C LEU A 135 -19.09 -10.10 2.49
N PRO A 136 -19.75 -11.04 3.17
CA PRO A 136 -19.66 -12.46 2.81
C PRO A 136 -20.03 -12.70 1.35
N GLY A 137 -19.21 -13.49 0.65
CA GLY A 137 -19.33 -13.72 -0.80
C GLY A 137 -18.96 -12.53 -1.70
N ALA A 138 -18.64 -11.37 -1.14
CA ALA A 138 -18.15 -10.22 -1.87
C ALA A 138 -16.65 -10.03 -1.63
N MET A 139 -15.99 -9.44 -2.62
CA MET A 139 -14.60 -9.00 -2.46
C MET A 139 -14.54 -7.70 -1.66
N GLY A 140 -13.55 -7.59 -0.78
CA GLY A 140 -13.11 -6.30 -0.27
C GLY A 140 -12.67 -5.38 -1.41
N ALA A 141 -12.81 -4.08 -1.22
CA ALA A 141 -12.42 -3.11 -2.22
C ALA A 141 -10.89 -3.04 -2.35
N VAL A 142 -10.44 -2.67 -3.55
CA VAL A 142 -9.04 -2.39 -3.84
C VAL A 142 -8.66 -1.05 -3.19
N GLY A 143 -7.44 -0.95 -2.65
CA GLY A 143 -6.91 0.31 -2.16
C GLY A 143 -6.61 1.28 -3.32
N ASN A 144 -6.73 2.57 -3.09
CA ASN A 144 -6.42 3.57 -4.09
C ASN A 144 -4.91 3.82 -4.20
N ALA A 145 -4.47 4.19 -5.40
CA ALA A 145 -3.09 4.60 -5.62
C ALA A 145 -2.73 5.84 -4.80
N GLY A 146 -1.47 5.90 -4.40
CA GLY A 146 -0.84 6.95 -3.65
C GLY A 146 -0.50 8.18 -4.48
N ARG A 147 0.59 8.88 -4.12
CA ARG A 147 0.96 10.15 -4.74
C ARG A 147 2.46 10.23 -5.00
N ILE A 148 2.79 10.82 -6.16
CA ILE A 148 4.14 11.28 -6.47
C ILE A 148 4.08 12.81 -6.46
N VAL A 149 4.86 13.43 -5.59
CA VAL A 149 4.93 14.88 -5.43
C VAL A 149 6.34 15.33 -5.77
N GLN A 150 6.45 16.31 -6.66
CA GLN A 150 7.72 16.92 -6.99
C GLN A 150 7.68 18.40 -6.58
N THR A 151 8.67 18.82 -5.80
CA THR A 151 8.87 20.21 -5.42
C THR A 151 10.19 20.68 -6.02
N LEU A 152 10.09 21.57 -7.01
CA LEU A 152 11.23 22.10 -7.76
C LEU A 152 11.88 23.25 -6.99
N LEU A 153 12.76 22.89 -6.08
CA LEU A 153 13.34 23.77 -5.07
C LEU A 153 14.68 23.20 -4.64
N ASN A 154 15.67 24.06 -4.38
CA ASN A 154 16.84 23.66 -3.63
C ASN A 154 16.45 23.50 -2.14
N PRO A 155 16.50 22.29 -1.56
CA PRO A 155 16.12 22.05 -0.16
C PRO A 155 17.00 22.79 0.85
N GLU A 156 18.18 23.28 0.47
CA GLU A 156 19.05 24.09 1.34
C GLU A 156 18.55 25.52 1.55
N VAL A 157 17.61 26.00 0.76
CA VAL A 157 17.09 27.39 0.89
C VAL A 157 15.95 27.47 1.92
N VAL A 158 15.50 26.34 2.45
CA VAL A 158 14.38 26.24 3.42
C VAL A 158 14.87 26.03 4.86
N TYR A 159 16.18 25.87 5.08
CA TYR A 159 16.77 25.65 6.41
C TYR A 159 17.96 26.58 6.66
#